data_AF-A0A9P7D5Q8-F1
#
_entry.id   AF-A0A9P7D5Q8-F1
#
_cell.length_a   1.000
_cell.length_b   1.000
_cell.length_c   1.000
_cell.angle_alpha   90.00
_cell.angle_beta   90.00
_cell.angle_gamma   90.00
#
_symmetry.space_group_name_H-M   'P 1'
#
loop_
_entity.id
_entity.type
_entity.pdbx_description
1 polymer ?
#
loop_
_entity_poly.entity_id
_entity_poly.type
_entity_poly.pdbx_seq_one_letter_code
_entity_poly.pdbx_strand_id
1 'polypeptide(L)'
;MAGRYKGKEGRLHGNLMGKHVDFSARTAITHEPNLELDEVGVPRSIAMNLTYPKRVTPYNIAYLQELVHNSPTTYPGAHYVTLQLVIPVIVKSAERPDASAN
;
A
#
# COMPACT_ATOMS: atom_id res chain seq x y z
N MET A 1 -28.90 2.23 26.38
CA MET A 1 -27.66 2.92 25.92
C MET A 1 -26.37 2.47 26.64
N ALA A 2 -26.42 1.99 27.89
CA ALA A 2 -25.23 1.67 28.69
C ALA A 2 -24.38 0.45 28.23
N GLY A 3 -24.91 -0.45 27.37
CA GLY A 3 -24.19 -1.65 26.92
C GLY A 3 -23.05 -1.41 25.92
N ARG A 4 -22.94 -0.21 25.34
CA ARG A 4 -21.89 0.11 24.34
C ARG A 4 -20.52 0.43 24.95
N TYR A 5 -20.51 0.75 26.25
CA TYR A 5 -19.33 1.21 27.00
C TYR A 5 -18.86 0.22 28.06
N LYS A 6 -19.60 -0.87 28.32
CA LYS A 6 -19.26 -1.85 29.34
C LYS A 6 -18.67 -3.11 28.71
N GLY A 7 -17.51 -3.54 29.21
CA GLY A 7 -16.87 -4.82 28.86
C GLY A 7 -15.63 -4.70 27.97
N LYS A 8 -14.94 -5.84 27.80
CA LYS A 8 -13.76 -6.00 26.93
C LYS A 8 -14.09 -5.84 25.44
N GLU A 9 -15.36 -5.96 25.08
CA GLU A 9 -15.85 -5.92 23.69
C GLU A 9 -16.58 -4.60 23.34
N GLY A 10 -16.62 -3.65 24.28
CA GLY A 10 -17.22 -2.33 24.06
C GLY A 10 -16.40 -1.47 23.08
N ARG A 11 -17.03 -0.41 22.54
CA ARG A 11 -16.39 0.51 21.58
C ARG A 11 -15.10 1.15 22.11
N LEU A 12 -14.98 1.27 23.44
CA LEU A 12 -13.79 1.76 24.13
C LEU A 12 -12.56 0.88 23.91
N HIS A 13 -12.70 -0.45 23.96
CA HIS A 13 -11.55 -1.33 23.74
C HIS A 13 -11.34 -1.62 22.24
N GLY A 14 -12.42 -1.88 21.50
CA GLY A 14 -12.32 -2.28 20.08
C GLY A 14 -11.94 -1.16 19.10
N ASN A 15 -12.33 0.11 19.35
CA ASN A 15 -12.03 1.21 18.42
C ASN A 15 -11.01 2.22 18.95
N LEU A 16 -10.90 2.38 20.27
CA LEU A 16 -10.02 3.38 20.90
C LEU A 16 -8.72 2.78 21.43
N MET A 17 -8.66 1.47 21.74
CA MET A 17 -7.44 0.80 22.24
C MET A 17 -6.82 -0.20 21.24
N GLY A 18 -7.45 -0.42 20.08
CA GLY A 18 -6.91 -1.31 19.06
C GLY A 18 -7.80 -1.39 17.82
N LYS A 19 -7.70 -0.40 16.93
CA LYS A 19 -8.40 -0.40 15.63
C LYS A 19 -7.55 -1.12 14.57
N HIS A 20 -8.22 -1.74 13.61
CA HIS A 20 -7.55 -2.21 12.39
C HIS A 20 -6.78 -1.07 11.71
N VAL A 21 -5.52 -1.35 11.36
CA VAL A 21 -4.63 -0.40 10.69
C VAL A 21 -4.45 -0.85 9.26
N ASP A 22 -4.95 -0.04 8.33
CA ASP A 22 -4.73 -0.24 6.90
C ASP A 22 -3.28 0.14 6.54
N PHE A 23 -2.74 -0.43 5.46
CA PHE A 23 -1.35 -0.23 5.01
C PHE A 23 -0.26 -0.73 5.97
N SER A 24 -0.47 -1.89 6.57
CA SER A 24 0.56 -2.59 7.36
C SER A 24 0.88 -3.97 6.76
N ALA A 25 2.12 -4.42 6.94
CA ALA A 25 2.56 -5.76 6.58
C ALA A 25 3.38 -6.38 7.72
N ARG A 26 3.41 -7.71 7.79
CA ARG A 26 4.16 -8.47 8.80
C ARG A 26 4.85 -9.64 8.12
N THR A 27 6.13 -9.85 8.41
CA THR A 27 6.92 -10.96 7.87
C THR A 27 7.83 -11.58 8.93
N ALA A 28 8.26 -12.80 8.67
CA ALA A 28 9.37 -13.40 9.41
C ALA A 28 10.66 -12.60 9.15
N ILE A 29 11.49 -12.47 10.19
CA ILE A 29 12.75 -11.73 10.13
C ILE A 29 13.86 -12.71 9.73
N THR A 30 14.70 -12.30 8.79
CA THR A 30 15.93 -13.02 8.41
C THR A 30 17.11 -12.06 8.55
N HIS A 31 18.24 -12.56 9.04
CA HIS A 31 19.47 -11.78 9.23
C HIS A 31 20.16 -11.53 7.88
N GLU A 32 20.56 -10.30 7.60
CA GLU A 32 21.29 -9.91 6.39
C GLU A 32 22.47 -8.99 6.81
N PRO A 33 23.74 -9.35 6.50
CA PRO A 33 24.91 -8.64 7.00
C PRO A 33 25.39 -7.47 6.12
N ASN A 34 24.80 -7.24 4.94
CA ASN A 34 25.18 -6.17 4.04
C ASN A 34 24.32 -4.90 4.21
N LEU A 35 23.24 -4.98 4.99
CA LEU A 35 22.38 -3.84 5.33
C LEU A 35 23.01 -2.96 6.42
N GLU A 36 22.78 -1.66 6.30
CA GLU A 36 23.13 -0.71 7.36
C GLU A 36 22.23 -0.86 8.58
N LEU A 37 22.67 -0.33 9.74
CA LEU A 37 21.94 -0.45 11.02
C LEU A 37 20.52 0.12 10.97
N ASP A 38 20.29 1.13 10.13
CA ASP A 38 19.01 1.84 9.98
C ASP A 38 18.17 1.32 8.80
N GLU A 39 18.62 0.26 8.11
CA GLU A 39 17.94 -0.30 6.94
C GLU A 39 17.19 -1.60 7.25
N VAL A 40 16.14 -1.87 6.49
CA VAL A 40 15.38 -3.12 6.56
C VAL A 40 15.05 -3.60 5.15
N GLY A 41 15.35 -4.86 4.86
CA GLY A 41 15.03 -5.49 3.58
C GLY A 41 13.54 -5.80 3.46
N VAL A 42 12.86 -5.14 2.53
CA VAL A 42 11.43 -5.38 2.25
C VAL A 42 11.27 -6.28 1.02
N PRO A 43 10.56 -7.42 1.12
CA PRO A 43 10.28 -8.27 -0.03
C PRO A 43 9.49 -7.54 -1.13
N ARG A 44 9.81 -7.83 -2.40
CA ARG A 44 9.13 -7.23 -3.57
C ARG A 44 7.61 -7.45 -3.56
N SER A 45 7.14 -8.60 -3.10
CA SER A 45 5.71 -8.90 -2.97
C SER A 45 4.97 -7.92 -2.04
N ILE A 46 5.63 -7.45 -0.98
CA ILE A 46 5.06 -6.48 -0.04
C ILE A 46 5.18 -5.07 -0.58
N ALA A 47 6.32 -4.73 -1.16
CA ALA A 47 6.55 -3.43 -1.79
C ALA A 47 5.59 -3.17 -2.96
N MET A 48 5.16 -4.21 -3.67
CA MET A 48 4.14 -4.11 -4.70
C MET A 48 2.73 -3.88 -4.14
N ASN A 49 2.41 -4.35 -2.94
CA ASN A 49 1.06 -4.21 -2.36
C ASN A 49 0.89 -2.94 -1.52
N LEU A 50 1.95 -2.51 -0.83
CA LEU A 50 1.91 -1.31 0.01
C LEU A 50 2.12 -0.05 -0.83
N THR A 51 1.17 0.88 -0.75
CA THR A 51 1.21 2.14 -1.49
C THR A 51 1.31 3.34 -0.57
N TYR A 52 2.03 4.36 -0.99
CA TYR A 52 2.14 5.63 -0.27
C TYR A 52 1.59 6.80 -1.12
N PRO A 53 0.69 7.64 -0.59
CA PRO A 53 0.16 8.78 -1.34
C PRO A 53 1.19 9.91 -1.41
N LYS A 54 1.72 10.17 -2.60
CA LYS A 54 2.62 11.31 -2.87
C LYS A 54 1.89 12.38 -3.68
N ARG A 55 1.94 13.63 -3.21
CA ARG A 55 1.36 14.78 -3.93
C ARG A 55 2.21 15.15 -5.14
N VAL A 56 1.55 15.43 -6.26
CA VAL A 56 2.22 15.91 -7.47
C VAL A 56 2.70 17.35 -7.25
N THR A 57 3.98 17.57 -7.51
CA THR A 57 4.66 18.87 -7.50
C THR A 57 5.43 19.03 -8.82
N PRO A 58 5.74 20.25 -9.27
CA PRO A 58 6.48 20.44 -10.52
C PRO A 58 7.84 19.73 -10.53
N TYR A 59 8.44 19.49 -9.36
CA TYR A 59 9.72 18.81 -9.23
C TYR A 59 9.63 17.28 -9.35
N ASN A 60 8.49 16.69 -9.03
CA ASN A 60 8.33 15.23 -8.97
C ASN A 60 7.47 14.65 -10.10
N ILE A 61 6.93 15.50 -10.98
CA ILE A 61 5.96 15.10 -12.01
C ILE A 61 6.54 14.08 -12.99
N ALA A 62 7.77 14.27 -13.47
CA ALA A 62 8.40 13.35 -14.42
C ALA A 62 8.57 11.95 -13.81
N TYR A 63 9.03 11.88 -12.56
CA TYR A 63 9.18 10.61 -11.84
C TYR A 63 7.83 9.92 -11.59
N LEU A 64 6.82 10.67 -11.16
CA LEU A 64 5.49 10.09 -10.93
C LEU A 64 4.82 9.62 -12.22
N GLN A 65 5.08 10.28 -13.35
CA GLN A 65 4.59 9.86 -14.66
C GLN A 65 5.20 8.52 -15.09
N GLU A 66 6.50 8.33 -14.86
CA GLU A 66 7.19 7.06 -15.14
C GLU A 66 6.61 5.90 -14.31
N LEU A 67 6.35 6.14 -13.01
CA LEU A 67 5.72 5.12 -12.15
C LEU A 67 4.30 4.73 -12.61
N VAL A 68 3.54 5.68 -13.14
CA VAL A 68 2.21 5.40 -13.71
C VAL A 68 2.34 4.61 -15.01
N HIS A 69 3.37 4.87 -15.82
CA HIS A 69 3.63 4.13 -17.06
C HIS A 69 4.02 2.67 -16.80
N ASN A 70 4.82 2.41 -15.76
CA ASN A 70 5.33 1.07 -15.43
C ASN A 70 4.25 0.05 -15.01
N SER A 71 2.99 0.48 -14.81
CA SER A 71 1.86 -0.34 -14.36
C SER A 71 2.07 -0.95 -12.95
N PRO A 72 1.03 -1.43 -12.24
CA PRO A 72 1.18 -1.97 -10.89
C PRO A 72 1.84 -3.35 -10.85
N THR A 73 2.12 -3.96 -12.02
CA THR A 73 2.71 -5.31 -12.12
C THR A 73 4.23 -5.32 -12.05
N THR A 74 4.88 -4.18 -12.34
CA THR A 74 6.34 -4.06 -12.37
C THR A 74 6.78 -3.08 -11.29
N TYR A 75 7.72 -3.49 -10.44
CA TYR A 75 8.31 -2.61 -9.44
C TYR A 75 9.50 -1.86 -10.05
N PRO A 76 9.60 -0.52 -9.92
CA PRO A 76 8.69 0.40 -9.22
C PRO A 76 7.52 0.88 -10.10
N GLY A 77 6.30 0.90 -9.53
CA GLY A 77 5.08 1.28 -10.24
C GLY A 77 4.02 1.91 -9.33
N ALA A 78 2.89 2.36 -9.90
CA ALA A 78 1.80 3.00 -9.18
C ALA A 78 0.46 2.26 -9.34
N HIS A 79 -0.36 2.25 -8.29
CA HIS A 79 -1.68 1.60 -8.27
C HIS A 79 -2.84 2.55 -8.54
N TYR A 80 -2.83 3.73 -7.91
CA TYR A 80 -3.96 4.65 -7.92
C TYR A 80 -3.50 6.07 -8.20
N VAL A 81 -4.27 6.77 -9.03
CA VAL A 81 -4.13 8.21 -9.25
C VAL A 81 -5.41 8.88 -8.76
N THR A 82 -5.31 9.62 -7.66
CA THR A 82 -6.43 10.36 -7.11
C THR A 82 -6.35 11.81 -7.58
N LEU A 83 -7.31 12.22 -8.39
CA LEU A 83 -7.50 13.63 -8.71
C LEU A 83 -8.13 14.32 -7.49
N GLN A 84 -7.91 15.62 -7.33
CA GLN A 84 -8.43 16.35 -6.17
C GLN A 84 -9.97 16.42 -6.12
N LEU A 85 -10.64 16.03 -7.21
CA LEU A 85 -12.03 15.67 -7.21
C LEU A 85 -12.15 14.24 -6.68
N VAL A 86 -12.86 14.08 -5.55
CA VAL A 86 -13.02 12.96 -4.59
C VAL A 86 -13.15 11.52 -5.14
N ILE A 87 -12.99 11.28 -6.43
CA ILE A 87 -13.08 9.98 -7.09
C ILE A 87 -11.65 9.43 -7.34
N PRO A 88 -11.27 8.28 -6.76
CA PRO A 88 -10.04 7.60 -7.16
C PRO A 88 -10.20 7.07 -8.58
N VAL A 89 -9.34 7.50 -9.51
CA VAL A 89 -9.27 6.88 -10.82
C VAL A 89 -8.47 5.58 -10.66
N ILE A 90 -9.16 4.45 -10.80
CA ILE A 90 -8.51 3.14 -10.81
C ILE A 90 -7.73 3.04 -12.10
N VAL A 91 -6.39 2.96 -12.00
CA VAL A 91 -5.55 2.62 -13.15
C VAL A 91 -5.71 1.12 -13.39
N LYS A 92 -6.83 0.74 -14.03
CA LYS A 92 -7.08 -0.64 -14.46
C LYS A 92 -6.08 -0.93 -15.58
N SER A 93 -4.88 -1.35 -15.20
CA SER A 93 -3.93 -1.89 -16.15
C SER A 93 -4.54 -3.18 -16.68
N ALA A 94 -4.79 -3.21 -17.98
CA ALA A 94 -5.47 -4.28 -18.69
C ALA A 94 -4.98 -5.66 -18.20
N GLU A 95 -5.90 -6.48 -17.72
CA GLU A 95 -5.71 -7.92 -17.71
C GLU A 95 -5.41 -8.30 -19.16
N ARG A 96 -4.16 -8.70 -19.45
CA ARG A 96 -3.89 -9.40 -20.70
C ARG A 96 -4.70 -10.70 -20.62
N PRO A 97 -5.60 -10.97 -21.58
CA PRO A 97 -6.22 -12.29 -21.65
C PRO A 97 -5.10 -13.32 -21.82
N ASP A 98 -5.03 -14.24 -20.85
CA ASP A 98 -4.53 -15.61 -20.98
C ASP A 98 -3.60 -15.89 -22.17
N ALA A 99 -2.31 -15.61 -21.96
CA ALA A 99 -1.26 -16.20 -22.79
C ALA A 99 -1.07 -17.67 -22.39
N SER A 100 -1.73 -18.54 -23.15
CA SER A 100 -1.56 -19.99 -23.33
C SER A 100 -1.81 -20.92 -22.13
N ALA A 101 -3.02 -21.47 -22.09
CA ALA A 101 -3.15 -22.91 -21.99
C ALA A 101 -2.53 -23.54 -23.25
N ASN A 102 -1.42 -24.25 -23.07
CA ASN A 102 -0.93 -25.40 -23.84
C ASN A 102 0.30 -25.97 -23.13
#